data_AF-A0A956LCT8-F1
#
_entry.id   AF-A0A956LCT8-F1
#
_cell.length_a   1.000
_cell.length_b   1.000
_cell.length_c   1.000
_cell.angle_alpha   90.00
_cell.angle_beta   90.00
_cell.angle_gamma   90.00
#
_symmetry.space_group_name_H-M   'P 1'
#
loop_
_entity.id
_entity.type
_entity.pdbx_description
1 polymer ?
#
loop_
_entity_poly.entity_id
_entity_poly.type
_entity_poly.pdbx_seq_one_letter_code
_entity_poly.pdbx_strand_id
1 'polypeptide(L)'
;MWNQARALLLPALVSSSLLGAAGCAARTLDDEGVGDAGGDVGGSSDAWSEQPIEPGDGEGGRAHGMTWSVLAVDEGVGAALVGCGVSCDPYVGDTKCNKKLPVLCLRTTGAPNPGIETDYYHGWARGEVALTEPVRGDALRSVDDADRLCREQLGEGFGMAEFHDGGGGWNWWAHGAPDGERRFWVWIDDQPRGNCF
;
A
#
# COMPACT_ATOMS: atom_id res chain seq x y z
N MET A 1 -34.88 -36.30 -25.56
CA MET A 1 -34.04 -37.39 -25.02
C MET A 1 -32.80 -36.71 -24.43
N TRP A 2 -32.90 -36.15 -23.22
CA TRP A 2 -32.56 -36.73 -21.90
C TRP A 2 -31.07 -37.10 -21.73
N ASN A 3 -30.33 -36.27 -21.00
CA ASN A 3 -29.54 -36.61 -19.79
C ASN A 3 -28.77 -35.36 -19.33
N GLN A 4 -29.21 -34.62 -18.31
CA GLN A 4 -29.17 -34.85 -16.85
C GLN A 4 -27.76 -34.81 -16.20
N ALA A 5 -27.73 -33.97 -15.16
CA ALA A 5 -26.63 -33.49 -14.35
C ALA A 5 -25.84 -34.55 -13.55
N ARG A 6 -24.66 -34.14 -13.05
CA ARG A 6 -24.18 -34.55 -11.73
C ARG A 6 -23.30 -33.45 -11.10
N ALA A 7 -23.90 -32.72 -10.17
CA ALA A 7 -23.20 -31.92 -9.17
C ALA A 7 -22.62 -32.87 -8.10
N LEU A 8 -21.35 -32.68 -7.75
CA LEU A 8 -20.72 -33.35 -6.61
C LEU A 8 -20.56 -32.34 -5.47
N LEU A 9 -21.32 -32.58 -4.41
CA LEU A 9 -21.22 -31.94 -3.10
C LEU A 9 -19.98 -32.48 -2.38
N LEU A 10 -19.13 -31.58 -1.89
CA LEU A 10 -18.08 -31.87 -0.90
C LEU A 10 -18.62 -31.59 0.51
N PRO A 11 -18.40 -32.48 1.50
CA PRO A 11 -18.82 -32.23 2.87
C PRO A 11 -17.81 -31.35 3.62
N ALA A 12 -18.34 -30.34 4.33
CA ALA A 12 -17.60 -29.55 5.32
C ALA A 12 -17.34 -30.40 6.58
N LEU A 13 -16.08 -30.48 6.99
CA LEU A 13 -15.68 -31.05 8.28
C LEU A 13 -15.66 -29.94 9.34
N VAL A 14 -16.49 -30.13 10.36
CA VAL A 14 -16.49 -29.37 11.61
C VAL A 14 -15.41 -29.95 12.51
N SER A 15 -14.54 -29.11 13.07
CA SER A 15 -13.71 -29.48 14.21
C SER A 15 -13.82 -28.42 15.30
N SER A 16 -14.37 -28.82 16.44
CA SER A 16 -14.48 -28.04 17.67
C SER A 16 -13.53 -28.62 18.71
N SER A 17 -12.77 -27.76 19.39
CA SER A 17 -12.10 -28.01 20.68
C SER A 17 -11.87 -26.62 21.30
N LEU A 18 -12.75 -26.14 22.17
CA LEU A 18 -12.82 -26.30 23.64
C LEU A 18 -11.62 -25.70 24.42
N LEU A 19 -11.98 -24.65 25.17
CA LEU A 19 -11.52 -24.17 26.49
C LEU A 19 -10.05 -23.88 26.79
N GLY A 20 -9.84 -22.65 27.26
CA GLY A 20 -8.74 -22.25 28.14
C GLY A 20 -8.93 -20.82 28.64
N ALA A 21 -9.75 -20.62 29.67
CA ALA A 21 -9.84 -19.35 30.40
C ALA A 21 -8.81 -19.33 31.53
N ALA A 22 -8.04 -18.24 31.64
CA ALA A 22 -7.45 -17.79 32.90
C ALA A 22 -7.08 -16.32 32.76
N GLY A 23 -7.71 -15.48 33.59
CA GLY A 23 -7.46 -14.05 33.66
C GLY A 23 -6.11 -13.74 34.30
N CYS A 24 -5.54 -12.59 33.90
CA CYS A 24 -4.56 -11.89 34.71
C CYS A 24 -5.24 -10.70 35.38
N ALA A 25 -5.22 -10.75 36.70
CA ALA A 25 -5.76 -9.75 37.60
C ALA A 25 -5.00 -8.43 37.50
N ALA A 26 -5.76 -7.35 37.71
CA ALA A 26 -5.27 -6.00 37.94
C ALA A 26 -4.29 -5.99 39.12
N ARG A 27 -3.13 -5.36 38.92
CA ARG A 27 -2.21 -4.98 39.99
C ARG A 27 -2.55 -3.59 40.49
N THR A 28 -2.42 -3.46 41.80
CA THR A 28 -2.75 -2.34 42.67
C THR A 28 -1.93 -1.09 42.37
N LEU A 29 -2.61 0.05 42.48
CA LEU A 29 -2.04 1.39 42.55
C LEU A 29 -1.66 1.67 44.00
N ASP A 30 -0.38 1.81 44.28
CA ASP A 30 0.15 2.49 45.47
C ASP A 30 1.53 3.03 45.09
N ASP A 31 1.68 4.36 44.99
CA ASP A 31 2.78 5.10 45.62
C ASP A 31 2.55 6.61 45.46
N GLU A 32 2.43 7.31 46.58
CA GLU A 32 2.37 8.75 46.69
C GLU A 32 3.79 9.34 46.71
N GLY A 33 4.04 10.40 45.93
CA GLY A 33 5.31 11.12 45.99
C GLY A 33 5.27 12.47 45.27
N VAL A 34 4.92 13.54 46.00
CA VAL A 34 4.89 14.94 45.57
C VAL A 34 6.09 15.71 46.16
N GLY A 35 6.71 16.59 45.35
CA GLY A 35 7.56 17.73 45.75
C GLY A 35 9.04 17.60 45.36
N ASP A 36 9.55 18.16 44.25
CA ASP A 36 9.85 19.57 43.88
C ASP A 36 11.10 20.16 44.58
N ALA A 37 12.16 20.45 43.79
CA ALA A 37 12.82 21.77 43.68
C ALA A 37 14.28 21.69 43.18
N GLY A 38 14.58 22.50 42.16
CA GLY A 38 15.93 22.82 41.65
C GLY A 38 15.96 22.68 40.12
N GLY A 39 15.68 23.70 39.30
CA GLY A 39 16.20 25.06 39.35
C GLY A 39 17.46 25.13 38.47
N ASP A 40 17.32 25.54 37.21
CA ASP A 40 18.13 26.62 36.62
C ASP A 40 17.85 26.91 35.13
N VAL A 41 17.79 28.23 34.89
CA VAL A 41 18.12 29.07 33.71
C VAL A 41 17.59 28.80 32.29
N GLY A 42 16.66 29.67 31.89
CA GLY A 42 16.87 30.64 30.80
C GLY A 42 16.73 30.18 29.34
N GLY A 43 15.68 30.63 28.66
CA GLY A 43 15.62 30.63 27.19
C GLY A 43 14.24 30.85 26.58
N SER A 44 13.86 32.11 26.38
CA SER A 44 12.91 32.60 25.36
C SER A 44 13.41 32.19 23.96
N SER A 45 12.65 31.91 22.89
CA SER A 45 11.29 32.23 22.43
C SER A 45 10.82 31.14 21.45
N ASP A 46 9.53 31.15 21.13
CA ASP A 46 8.90 30.51 19.96
C ASP A 46 8.42 29.06 20.14
N ALA A 47 7.17 28.98 20.60
CA ALA A 47 6.34 27.79 20.63
C ALA A 47 5.95 27.36 19.20
N TRP A 48 6.75 26.48 18.60
CA TRP A 48 6.24 25.37 17.81
C TRP A 48 6.74 24.10 18.48
N SER A 49 5.80 23.34 19.03
CA SER A 49 6.05 22.06 19.66
C SER A 49 6.61 21.08 18.63
N GLU A 50 7.94 20.98 18.56
CA GLU A 50 8.64 19.81 18.05
C GLU A 50 8.25 18.65 18.96
N GLN A 51 7.27 17.87 18.52
CA GLN A 51 7.01 16.55 19.09
C GLN A 51 8.32 15.76 18.98
N PRO A 52 8.79 15.11 20.07
CA PRO A 52 9.97 14.26 19.99
C PRO A 52 9.79 13.21 18.90
N ILE A 53 10.76 13.08 18.00
CA ILE A 53 10.90 11.90 17.16
C ILE A 53 11.12 10.72 18.12
N GLU A 54 10.06 9.98 18.41
CA GLU A 54 10.19 8.70 19.10
C GLU A 54 11.20 7.85 18.32
N PRO A 55 12.21 7.25 18.97
CA PRO A 55 13.25 6.51 18.29
C PRO A 55 12.63 5.28 17.64
N GLY A 56 12.36 5.39 16.34
CA GLY A 56 12.02 4.26 15.48
C GLY A 56 13.16 3.26 15.54
N ASP A 57 12.82 2.05 15.95
CA ASP A 57 13.62 0.84 15.97
C ASP A 57 14.17 0.54 14.57
N GLY A 58 15.29 1.18 14.25
CA GLY A 58 16.17 0.88 13.12
C GLY A 58 16.29 2.00 12.08
N GLU A 59 17.20 2.94 12.34
CA GLU A 59 18.04 3.63 11.33
C GLU A 59 17.29 4.34 10.18
N GLY A 60 16.75 5.53 10.46
CA GLY A 60 16.49 6.59 9.46
C GLY A 60 15.42 6.34 8.39
N GLY A 61 14.71 5.21 8.41
CA GLY A 61 13.69 4.85 7.43
C GLY A 61 12.39 5.67 7.55
N ARG A 62 11.76 5.99 6.41
CA ARG A 62 10.45 6.65 6.39
C ARG A 62 9.39 5.76 7.02
N ALA A 63 8.51 6.35 7.82
CA ALA A 63 7.52 5.59 8.58
C ALA A 63 6.41 4.98 7.69
N HIS A 64 6.04 5.67 6.62
CA HIS A 64 4.97 5.27 5.71
C HIS A 64 5.38 5.47 4.25
N GLY A 65 4.76 4.66 3.39
CA GLY A 65 4.78 4.80 1.95
C GLY A 65 3.36 4.83 1.41
N MET A 66 3.21 5.36 0.20
CA MET A 66 1.95 5.48 -0.49
C MET A 66 1.53 4.14 -1.07
N THR A 67 0.25 3.85 -0.94
CA THR A 67 -0.35 2.68 -1.59
C THR A 67 -1.58 3.05 -2.35
N TRP A 68 -1.91 2.26 -3.36
CA TRP A 68 -3.11 2.41 -4.18
C TRP A 68 -3.89 1.09 -4.21
N SER A 69 -5.08 1.09 -4.79
CA SER A 69 -5.94 -0.09 -4.94
C SER A 69 -6.61 -0.11 -6.31
N VAL A 70 -7.12 -1.26 -6.74
CA VAL A 70 -8.08 -1.32 -7.84
C VAL A 70 -9.38 -0.66 -7.40
N LEU A 71 -9.83 0.34 -8.15
CA LEU A 71 -11.05 1.11 -7.90
C LEU A 71 -12.22 0.61 -8.75
N ALA A 72 -11.93 0.17 -9.97
CA ALA A 72 -12.90 -0.38 -10.90
C ALA A 72 -12.20 -1.32 -11.89
N VAL A 73 -12.98 -2.24 -12.47
CA VAL A 73 -12.56 -3.09 -13.59
C VAL A 73 -13.63 -2.97 -14.66
N ASP A 74 -13.20 -2.76 -15.90
CA ASP A 74 -14.02 -2.90 -17.10
C ASP A 74 -13.63 -4.22 -17.79
N GLU A 75 -14.41 -5.27 -17.53
CA GLU A 75 -14.20 -6.59 -18.11
C GLU A 75 -14.42 -6.61 -19.64
N GLY A 76 -15.21 -5.66 -20.17
CA GLY A 76 -15.49 -5.58 -21.60
C GLY A 76 -14.28 -5.22 -22.44
N VAL A 77 -13.37 -4.42 -21.87
CA VAL A 77 -12.10 -4.02 -22.49
C VAL A 77 -10.86 -4.54 -21.76
N GLY A 78 -11.04 -5.32 -20.69
CA GLY A 78 -9.96 -5.92 -19.91
C GLY A 78 -9.05 -4.88 -19.27
N ALA A 79 -9.63 -3.85 -18.64
CA ALA A 79 -8.88 -2.76 -18.03
C ALA A 79 -9.27 -2.55 -16.56
N ALA A 80 -8.32 -2.06 -15.77
CA ALA A 80 -8.54 -1.70 -14.37
C ALA A 80 -8.19 -0.22 -14.13
N LEU A 81 -9.03 0.45 -13.35
CA LEU A 81 -8.73 1.74 -12.75
C LEU A 81 -7.99 1.48 -11.45
N VAL A 82 -6.76 1.96 -11.35
CA VAL A 82 -5.96 1.91 -10.13
C VAL A 82 -5.83 3.30 -9.53
N GLY A 83 -5.83 3.40 -8.22
CA GLY A 83 -5.85 4.71 -7.58
C GLY A 83 -5.94 4.72 -6.05
N CYS A 84 -6.05 5.93 -5.51
CA CYS A 84 -6.02 6.23 -4.09
C CYS A 84 -7.19 5.63 -3.29
N GLY A 85 -8.36 5.47 -3.91
CA GLY A 85 -9.56 4.98 -3.24
C GLY A 85 -10.02 5.93 -2.12
N VAL A 86 -10.27 5.39 -0.92
CA VAL A 86 -10.92 6.13 0.19
C VAL A 86 -9.96 7.08 0.92
N SER A 87 -8.70 6.70 1.11
CA SER A 87 -7.68 7.57 1.69
C SER A 87 -6.27 7.13 1.32
N CYS A 88 -5.47 8.05 0.82
CA CYS A 88 -4.03 7.93 0.70
C CYS A 88 -3.41 9.32 0.87
N ASP A 89 -2.11 9.38 1.18
CA ASP A 89 -1.38 10.63 1.34
C ASP A 89 -0.11 10.57 0.48
N PRO A 90 -0.06 11.31 -0.65
CA PRO A 90 1.10 11.30 -1.53
C PRO A 90 2.28 12.07 -0.91
N TYR A 91 2.04 12.97 0.04
CA TYR A 91 3.07 13.81 0.62
C TYR A 91 3.89 13.09 1.68
N VAL A 92 3.28 12.19 2.46
CA VAL A 92 3.97 11.47 3.56
C VAL A 92 3.72 9.96 3.59
N GLY A 93 2.92 9.43 2.66
CA GLY A 93 2.53 8.03 2.62
C GLY A 93 1.39 7.72 3.59
N ASP A 94 0.69 6.61 3.32
CA ASP A 94 -0.51 6.20 4.07
C ASP A 94 -0.36 4.83 4.75
N THR A 95 0.68 4.07 4.39
CA THR A 95 0.85 2.69 4.85
C THR A 95 2.23 2.46 5.42
N LYS A 96 2.32 1.85 6.61
CA LYS A 96 3.62 1.58 7.26
C LYS A 96 4.54 0.76 6.37
N CYS A 97 5.79 1.22 6.20
CA CYS A 97 6.74 0.58 5.27
C CYS A 97 7.11 -0.87 5.63
N ASN A 98 6.90 -1.29 6.87
CA ASN A 98 7.10 -2.68 7.29
C ASN A 98 5.96 -3.64 6.88
N LYS A 99 4.89 -3.14 6.23
CA LYS A 99 3.81 -3.98 5.71
C LYS A 99 4.24 -4.71 4.46
N LYS A 100 3.82 -5.98 4.33
CA LYS A 100 3.99 -6.77 3.11
C LYS A 100 2.80 -6.53 2.20
N LEU A 101 3.03 -5.88 1.07
CA LEU A 101 2.02 -5.62 0.04
C LEU A 101 2.63 -5.87 -1.34
N PRO A 102 1.83 -6.21 -2.36
CA PRO A 102 2.31 -6.29 -3.74
C PRO A 102 2.88 -4.93 -4.20
N VAL A 103 3.80 -4.94 -5.15
CA VAL A 103 4.13 -3.76 -5.94
C VAL A 103 3.22 -3.75 -7.16
N LEU A 104 2.59 -2.61 -7.46
CA LEU A 104 1.95 -2.42 -8.76
C LEU A 104 3.04 -2.21 -9.79
N CYS A 105 3.06 -3.05 -10.82
CA CYS A 105 4.00 -2.93 -11.91
C CYS A 105 3.26 -2.56 -13.19
N LEU A 106 3.81 -1.63 -13.96
CA LEU A 106 3.33 -1.22 -15.27
C LEU A 106 4.36 -1.62 -16.33
N ARG A 107 3.87 -2.18 -17.44
CA ARG A 107 4.61 -2.28 -18.69
C ARG A 107 3.96 -1.39 -19.73
N THR A 108 4.60 -0.28 -20.07
CA THR A 108 4.11 0.62 -21.12
C THR A 108 4.33 -0.01 -22.49
N THR A 109 3.25 -0.29 -23.20
CA THR A 109 3.28 -0.92 -24.54
C THR A 109 2.89 0.05 -25.65
N GLY A 110 2.45 1.27 -25.30
CA GLY A 110 1.87 2.22 -26.24
C GLY A 110 0.44 1.88 -26.65
N ALA A 111 -0.24 1.00 -25.91
CA ALA A 111 -1.60 0.57 -26.22
C ALA A 111 -2.56 1.77 -26.35
N PRO A 112 -3.39 1.82 -27.40
CA PRO A 112 -4.40 2.85 -27.55
C PRO A 112 -5.48 2.69 -26.47
N ASN A 113 -6.09 3.80 -26.06
CA ASN A 113 -7.24 3.76 -25.15
C ASN A 113 -8.41 3.02 -25.85
N PRO A 114 -8.99 1.96 -25.25
CA PRO A 114 -10.04 1.13 -25.86
C PRO A 114 -11.43 1.77 -25.86
N GLY A 115 -11.55 3.07 -25.56
CA GLY A 115 -12.83 3.79 -25.46
C GLY A 115 -13.25 4.14 -24.04
N ILE A 116 -12.34 4.01 -23.07
CA ILE A 116 -12.52 4.45 -21.69
C ILE A 116 -12.52 5.98 -21.65
N GLU A 117 -13.51 6.57 -20.99
CA GLU A 117 -13.52 8.01 -20.72
C GLU A 117 -12.36 8.38 -19.79
N THR A 118 -11.61 9.43 -20.17
CA THR A 118 -10.45 9.88 -19.41
C THR A 118 -10.54 11.38 -19.16
N ASP A 119 -10.01 11.79 -18.02
CA ASP A 119 -9.84 13.18 -17.63
C ASP A 119 -8.49 13.37 -16.92
N TYR A 120 -8.26 14.55 -16.35
CA TYR A 120 -7.01 14.85 -15.64
C TYR A 120 -6.76 13.98 -14.40
N TYR A 121 -7.79 13.35 -13.83
CA TYR A 121 -7.73 12.53 -12.60
C TYR A 121 -8.02 11.04 -12.83
N HIS A 122 -8.28 10.66 -14.09
CA HIS A 122 -8.55 9.29 -14.52
C HIS A 122 -7.92 9.08 -15.90
N GLY A 123 -6.59 9.04 -15.95
CA GLY A 123 -5.81 8.95 -17.19
C GLY A 123 -5.79 7.56 -17.83
N TRP A 124 -5.06 7.41 -18.94
CA TRP A 124 -4.78 6.13 -19.60
C TRP A 124 -3.27 5.89 -19.70
N ALA A 125 -2.77 4.87 -19.01
CA ALA A 125 -1.34 4.61 -18.86
C ALA A 125 -0.69 3.90 -20.07
N ARG A 126 -1.47 3.59 -21.12
CA ARG A 126 -0.95 3.04 -22.40
C ARG A 126 -0.16 1.74 -22.23
N GLY A 127 -0.57 0.89 -21.30
CA GLY A 127 0.18 -0.29 -20.93
C GLY A 127 -0.65 -1.34 -20.21
N GLU A 128 0.05 -2.32 -19.65
CA GLU A 128 -0.50 -3.45 -18.91
C GLU A 128 0.00 -3.40 -17.47
N VAL A 129 -0.91 -3.60 -16.51
CA VAL A 129 -0.58 -3.73 -15.09
C VAL A 129 -0.60 -5.17 -14.63
N ALA A 130 0.27 -5.46 -13.67
CA ALA A 130 0.28 -6.70 -12.91
C ALA A 130 0.84 -6.45 -11.50
N LEU A 131 0.63 -7.41 -10.59
CA LEU A 131 1.11 -7.34 -9.22
C LEU A 131 2.23 -8.36 -9.01
N THR A 132 3.23 -7.97 -8.21
CA THR A 132 4.22 -8.91 -7.67
C THR A 132 3.64 -9.73 -6.51
N GLU A 133 4.39 -10.74 -6.06
CA GLU A 133 4.24 -11.26 -4.70
C GLU A 133 4.47 -10.15 -3.65
N PRO A 134 3.81 -10.22 -2.47
CA PRO A 134 3.93 -9.19 -1.45
C PRO A 134 5.34 -9.02 -0.88
N VAL A 135 5.83 -7.77 -0.85
CA VAL A 135 7.14 -7.37 -0.31
C VAL A 135 6.97 -6.28 0.75
N ARG A 136 7.90 -6.21 1.70
CA ARG A 136 7.94 -5.08 2.62
C ARG A 136 8.35 -3.81 1.86
N GLY A 137 7.65 -2.70 2.06
CA GLY A 137 8.01 -1.42 1.44
C GLY A 137 9.43 -0.98 1.79
N ASP A 138 9.86 -1.18 3.04
CA ASP A 138 11.22 -0.88 3.51
C ASP A 138 12.31 -1.88 3.07
N ALA A 139 11.93 -2.96 2.37
CA ALA A 139 12.88 -3.85 1.71
C ALA A 139 13.28 -3.36 0.31
N LEU A 140 12.47 -2.50 -0.31
CA LEU A 140 12.83 -1.78 -1.54
C LEU A 140 13.77 -0.63 -1.15
N ARG A 141 14.97 -0.53 -1.75
CA ARG A 141 15.92 0.54 -1.41
C ARG A 141 15.97 1.67 -2.43
N SER A 142 15.33 1.49 -3.58
CA SER A 142 15.24 2.46 -4.67
C SER A 142 14.12 2.06 -5.63
N VAL A 143 13.78 2.96 -6.55
CA VAL A 143 12.89 2.64 -7.67
C VAL A 143 13.52 1.56 -8.57
N ASP A 144 14.85 1.61 -8.79
CA ASP A 144 15.57 0.58 -9.55
C ASP A 144 15.44 -0.82 -8.93
N ASP A 145 15.40 -0.91 -7.59
CA ASP A 145 15.17 -2.17 -6.88
C ASP A 145 13.75 -2.70 -7.11
N ALA A 146 12.77 -1.81 -7.11
CA ALA A 146 11.38 -2.16 -7.37
C ALA A 146 11.15 -2.52 -8.86
N ASP A 147 11.78 -1.81 -9.79
CA ASP A 147 11.79 -2.14 -11.21
C ASP A 147 12.42 -3.51 -11.47
N ARG A 148 13.54 -3.80 -10.79
CA ARG A 148 14.15 -5.13 -10.84
C ARG A 148 13.17 -6.20 -10.35
N LEU A 149 12.49 -5.98 -9.22
CA LEU A 149 11.49 -6.91 -8.70
C LEU A 149 10.37 -7.16 -9.72
N CYS A 150 9.84 -6.10 -10.32
CA CYS A 150 8.83 -6.19 -11.37
C CYS A 150 9.31 -7.03 -12.57
N ARG A 151 10.51 -6.75 -13.09
CA ARG A 151 11.08 -7.52 -14.21
C ARG A 151 11.32 -8.99 -13.88
N GLU A 152 11.83 -9.27 -12.68
CA GLU A 152 12.14 -10.65 -12.25
C GLU A 152 10.88 -11.52 -12.10
N GLN A 153 9.76 -10.94 -11.65
CA GLN A 153 8.53 -11.70 -11.43
C GLN A 153 7.58 -11.72 -12.64
N LEU A 154 7.56 -10.64 -13.43
CA LEU A 154 6.54 -10.42 -14.47
C LEU A 154 7.13 -10.36 -15.89
N GLY A 155 8.46 -10.28 -16.02
CA GLY A 155 9.18 -10.29 -17.28
C GLY A 155 9.66 -8.91 -17.73
N GLU A 156 10.40 -8.89 -18.84
CA GLU A 156 10.99 -7.67 -19.38
C GLU A 156 9.94 -6.58 -19.68
N GLY A 157 10.33 -5.33 -19.43
CA GLY A 157 9.52 -4.14 -19.68
C GLY A 157 8.59 -3.73 -18.54
N PHE A 158 8.38 -4.57 -17.51
CA PHE A 158 7.68 -4.15 -16.31
C PHE A 158 8.59 -3.31 -15.40
N GLY A 159 8.11 -2.16 -14.94
CA GLY A 159 8.68 -1.35 -13.86
C GLY A 159 7.65 -1.09 -12.77
N MET A 160 8.07 -0.59 -11.61
CA MET A 160 7.16 -0.14 -10.57
C MET A 160 6.33 1.01 -11.10
N ALA A 161 5.01 0.92 -10.93
CA ALA A 161 4.10 1.92 -11.44
C ALA A 161 4.22 3.23 -10.67
N GLU A 162 4.16 4.33 -11.42
CA GLU A 162 4.28 5.69 -10.95
C GLU A 162 2.90 6.36 -10.87
N PHE A 163 2.74 7.24 -9.90
CA PHE A 163 1.51 7.94 -9.58
C PHE A 163 0.92 8.73 -10.77
N HIS A 164 1.77 9.30 -11.62
CA HIS A 164 1.42 10.07 -12.81
C HIS A 164 1.50 9.29 -14.13
N ASP A 165 1.61 7.96 -14.12
CA ASP A 165 1.69 7.14 -15.36
C ASP A 165 0.51 7.35 -16.33
N GLY A 166 -0.65 7.78 -15.83
CA GLY A 166 -1.81 8.17 -16.65
C GLY A 166 -1.70 9.51 -17.37
N GLY A 167 -0.63 10.29 -17.13
CA GLY A 167 -0.44 11.64 -17.66
C GLY A 167 -1.27 12.73 -16.97
N GLY A 168 -1.73 12.47 -15.74
CA GLY A 168 -2.66 13.31 -14.99
C GLY A 168 -2.28 13.45 -13.51
N GLY A 169 -3.16 14.07 -12.72
CA GLY A 169 -2.90 14.37 -11.31
C GLY A 169 -3.19 13.23 -10.34
N TRP A 170 -4.00 12.24 -10.74
CA TRP A 170 -4.39 11.08 -9.93
C TRP A 170 -4.85 9.97 -10.87
N ASN A 171 -4.97 8.75 -10.32
CA ASN A 171 -5.62 7.54 -10.84
C ASN A 171 -5.56 7.29 -12.35
N TRP A 172 -5.35 6.05 -12.74
CA TRP A 172 -5.30 5.77 -14.17
C TRP A 172 -5.77 4.37 -14.50
N TRP A 173 -6.26 4.27 -15.73
CA TRP A 173 -6.64 3.04 -16.36
C TRP A 173 -5.44 2.44 -17.08
N ALA A 174 -5.34 1.12 -17.03
CA ALA A 174 -4.43 0.33 -17.85
C ALA A 174 -5.08 -1.02 -18.17
N HIS A 175 -4.55 -1.72 -19.17
CA HIS A 175 -4.95 -3.11 -19.40
C HIS A 175 -4.53 -3.99 -18.22
N GLY A 176 -5.31 -5.04 -17.98
CA GLY A 176 -5.10 -5.96 -16.88
C GLY A 176 -6.16 -5.79 -15.80
N ALA A 177 -6.42 -6.87 -15.09
CA ALA A 177 -7.26 -6.91 -13.90
C ALA A 177 -6.39 -7.53 -12.80
N PRO A 178 -5.60 -6.72 -12.07
CA PRO A 178 -4.81 -7.24 -10.97
C PRO A 178 -5.75 -7.71 -9.85
N ASP A 179 -5.99 -9.01 -9.80
CA ASP A 179 -6.82 -9.66 -8.80
C ASP A 179 -6.03 -9.81 -7.49
N GLY A 180 -6.53 -9.26 -6.39
CA GLY A 180 -5.88 -9.39 -5.09
C GLY A 180 -6.43 -8.41 -4.06
N GLU A 181 -6.85 -8.92 -2.91
CA GLU A 181 -7.36 -8.08 -1.84
C GLU A 181 -6.26 -7.19 -1.25
N ARG A 182 -6.51 -5.89 -1.43
CA ARG A 182 -5.98 -4.73 -0.70
C ARG A 182 -4.59 -4.27 -1.10
N ARG A 183 -4.55 -2.94 -1.24
CA ARG A 183 -3.43 -1.99 -1.29
C ARG A 183 -2.11 -2.52 -1.83
N PHE A 184 -1.60 -1.92 -2.89
CA PHE A 184 -0.27 -2.19 -3.45
C PHE A 184 0.61 -0.95 -3.37
N TRP A 185 1.92 -1.16 -3.28
CA TRP A 185 2.90 -0.10 -3.34
C TRP A 185 2.89 0.56 -4.72
N VAL A 186 2.92 1.89 -4.72
CA VAL A 186 3.13 2.75 -5.89
C VAL A 186 4.23 3.74 -5.57
N TRP A 187 4.90 4.23 -6.61
CA TRP A 187 5.97 5.21 -6.48
C TRP A 187 5.47 6.59 -6.92
N ILE A 188 6.03 7.65 -6.35
CA ILE A 188 5.80 9.03 -6.77
C ILE A 188 7.12 9.79 -6.78
N ASP A 189 7.50 10.32 -7.94
CA ASP A 189 8.81 10.90 -8.15
C ASP A 189 8.94 12.30 -7.54
N ASP A 190 7.85 13.07 -7.58
CA ASP A 190 7.78 14.46 -7.13
C ASP A 190 7.44 14.63 -5.64
N GLN A 191 7.02 13.55 -4.97
CA GLN A 191 6.80 13.48 -3.52
C GLN A 191 7.62 12.35 -2.88
N PRO A 192 8.97 12.46 -2.81
CA PRO A 192 9.80 11.39 -2.28
C PRO A 192 9.39 10.97 -0.86
N ARG A 193 8.91 11.88 -0.02
CA ARG A 193 8.44 11.56 1.34
C ARG A 193 7.22 10.62 1.38
N GLY A 194 6.52 10.45 0.27
CA GLY A 194 5.45 9.47 0.08
C GLY A 194 5.95 8.06 -0.25
N ASN A 195 7.25 7.85 -0.50
CA ASN A 195 7.80 6.51 -0.81
C ASN A 195 8.44 5.89 0.43
N CYS A 196 8.61 4.57 0.47
CA CYS A 196 9.35 3.90 1.54
C CYS A 196 10.89 4.00 1.46
N PHE A 197 11.42 4.52 0.34
CA PHE A 197 12.86 4.61 0.04
C PHE A 197 13.24 5.96 -0.58
#